data_AF-A0A941KJ08-F1
#
_entry.id   AF-A0A941KJ08-F1
#
_cell.length_a   1.000
_cell.length_b   1.000
_cell.length_c   1.000
_cell.angle_alpha   90.00
_cell.angle_beta   90.00
_cell.angle_gamma   90.00
#
_symmetry.space_group_name_H-M   'P 1'
#
loop_
_entity.id
_entity.type
_entity.pdbx_description
1 polymer ?
#
loop_
_entity_poly.entity_id
_entity_poly.type
_entity_poly.pdbx_seq_one_letter_code
_entity_poly.pdbx_strand_id
1 'polypeptide(L)'
;MYDSMYDRLAAGFQPFDWWLIIVLSLVAALIMRKWPQWPGAAAIAFAVDAVAPFFYRWSTGIPPDFALDFAVSRLDERGGIVVLMRLAIYFVVIGIIYWTKRRYSRL
;
A
#
# COMPACT_ATOMS: atom_id res chain seq x y z
N MET A 1 17.88 23.24 4.46
CA MET A 1 16.69 23.78 5.17
C MET A 1 15.43 23.63 4.31
N TYR A 2 15.18 22.40 3.84
CA TYR A 2 13.92 21.87 3.29
C TYR A 2 13.79 20.37 3.68
N ASP A 3 14.33 19.98 4.84
CA ASP A 3 14.79 18.61 5.12
C ASP A 3 13.90 17.78 6.07
N SER A 4 12.63 18.12 6.30
CA SER A 4 11.85 17.42 7.34
C SER A 4 10.69 16.55 6.84
N MET A 5 10.10 16.83 5.67
CA MET A 5 8.95 16.05 5.18
C MET A 5 9.19 15.40 3.82
N TYR A 6 9.77 16.12 2.87
CA TYR A 6 10.03 15.58 1.54
C TYR A 6 11.04 14.44 1.57
N ASP A 7 12.14 14.59 2.31
CA ASP A 7 13.15 13.53 2.46
C ASP A 7 12.62 12.33 3.24
N ARG A 8 11.75 12.54 4.25
CA ARG A 8 11.10 11.44 4.98
C ARG A 8 10.10 10.68 4.11
N LEU A 9 9.37 11.39 3.24
CA LEU A 9 8.49 10.77 2.24
C LEU A 9 9.33 10.01 1.20
N ALA A 10 10.37 10.64 0.63
CA ALA A 10 11.23 10.01 -0.37
C ALA A 10 11.98 8.79 0.18
N ALA A 11 12.49 8.83 1.43
CA ALA A 11 13.10 7.69 2.09
C ALA A 11 12.07 6.62 2.52
N GLY A 12 10.81 7.01 2.73
CA GLY A 12 9.71 6.14 3.16
C GLY A 12 9.09 5.29 2.06
N PHE A 13 9.40 5.55 0.79
CA PHE A 13 8.93 4.79 -0.37
C PHE A 13 10.09 4.12 -1.11
N GLN A 14 10.31 2.83 -0.84
CA GLN A 14 11.28 2.04 -1.59
C GLN A 14 10.69 1.54 -2.92
N PRO A 15 11.51 1.15 -3.91
CA PRO A 15 11.01 0.62 -5.19
C PRO A 15 10.04 -0.56 -5.03
N PHE A 16 10.30 -1.42 -4.04
CA PHE A 16 9.42 -2.54 -3.68
C PHE A 16 8.03 -2.08 -3.20
N ASP A 17 7.96 -0.94 -2.52
CA ASP A 17 6.69 -0.39 -2.03
C ASP A 17 5.82 0.10 -3.20
N TRP A 18 6.44 0.74 -4.21
CA TRP A 18 5.74 1.12 -5.44
C TRP A 18 5.20 -0.09 -6.20
N TRP A 19 6.00 -1.15 -6.28
CA TRP A 19 5.58 -2.41 -6.90
C TRP A 19 4.35 -3.01 -6.19
N LEU A 20 4.37 -3.09 -4.86
CA LEU A 20 3.24 -3.59 -4.08
C LEU A 20 1.98 -2.74 -4.28
N ILE A 21 2.12 -1.41 -4.24
CA ILE A 21 1.00 -0.48 -4.48
C ILE A 21 0.35 -0.75 -5.83
N ILE A 22 1.14 -0.90 -6.90
CA ILE A 22 0.63 -1.14 -8.25
C ILE A 22 -0.10 -2.49 -8.31
N VAL A 23 0.54 -3.57 -7.85
CA VAL A 23 -0.01 -4.93 -7.92
C VAL A 23 -1.30 -5.05 -7.11
N LEU A 24 -1.27 -4.60 -5.85
CA LEU A 24 -2.44 -4.66 -4.97
C LEU A 24 -3.58 -3.77 -5.48
N SER A 25 -3.26 -2.60 -6.05
CA SER A 25 -4.29 -1.73 -6.62
C SER A 25 -4.96 -2.34 -7.85
N LEU A 26 -4.19 -3.02 -8.72
CA LEU A 26 -4.73 -3.74 -9.87
C LEU A 26 -5.64 -4.89 -9.42
N VAL A 27 -5.18 -5.73 -8.50
CA VAL A 27 -5.97 -6.86 -7.97
C VAL A 27 -7.26 -6.36 -7.32
N ALA A 28 -7.18 -5.34 -6.47
CA ALA A 28 -8.32 -4.73 -5.80
C ALA A 28 -9.35 -4.19 -6.81
N ALA A 29 -8.91 -3.40 -7.79
CA ALA A 29 -9.79 -2.85 -8.83
C ALA A 29 -10.40 -3.93 -9.75
N LEU A 30 -9.70 -5.04 -9.98
CA LEU A 30 -10.19 -6.16 -10.77
C LEU A 30 -11.30 -6.93 -10.03
N ILE A 31 -11.10 -7.22 -8.73
CA ILE A 31 -12.07 -7.96 -7.89
C ILE A 31 -13.35 -7.13 -7.67
N MET A 32 -13.21 -5.81 -7.55
CA MET A 32 -14.36 -4.93 -7.34
C MET A 32 -15.38 -5.04 -8.48
N ARG A 33 -16.66 -5.16 -8.08
CA ARG A 33 -17.82 -5.23 -8.98
C ARG A 33 -18.73 -4.01 -8.86
N LYS A 34 -18.71 -3.32 -7.71
CA LYS A 34 -19.58 -2.16 -7.43
C LYS A 34 -18.76 -0.98 -6.93
N TRP A 35 -19.12 0.23 -7.37
CA TRP A 35 -18.43 1.48 -6.99
C TRP A 35 -18.32 1.72 -5.48
N PRO A 36 -19.35 1.45 -4.66
CA PRO A 36 -19.27 1.67 -3.20
C PRO A 36 -18.27 0.77 -2.47
N GLN A 37 -17.69 -0.24 -3.14
CA GLN A 37 -16.69 -1.15 -2.53
C GLN A 37 -15.30 -0.52 -2.47
N TRP A 38 -15.09 0.63 -3.12
CA TRP A 38 -13.78 1.27 -3.26
C TRP A 38 -13.08 1.54 -1.93
N PRO A 39 -13.73 2.15 -0.91
CA PRO A 39 -13.06 2.40 0.37
C PRO A 39 -12.65 1.11 1.09
N GLY A 40 -13.50 0.08 1.03
CA GLY A 40 -13.19 -1.23 1.62
C GLY A 40 -12.03 -1.92 0.91
N ALA A 41 -11.97 -1.83 -0.42
CA ALA A 41 -10.87 -2.39 -1.20
C ALA A 41 -9.53 -1.68 -0.91
N ALA A 42 -9.54 -0.36 -0.76
CA ALA A 42 -8.36 0.41 -0.36
C ALA A 42 -7.88 0.04 1.05
N ALA A 43 -8.80 -0.14 2.01
CA ALA A 43 -8.46 -0.56 3.36
C ALA A 43 -7.84 -1.97 3.39
N ILE A 44 -8.40 -2.92 2.62
CA ILE A 44 -7.85 -4.28 2.51
C ILE A 44 -6.47 -4.26 1.85
N ALA A 45 -6.31 -3.55 0.73
CA ALA A 45 -5.02 -3.44 0.06
C ALA A 45 -3.95 -2.83 0.97
N PHE A 46 -4.31 -1.80 1.73
CA PHE A 46 -3.44 -1.19 2.73
C PHE A 46 -3.08 -2.16 3.86
N ALA A 47 -4.03 -2.94 4.38
CA ALA A 47 -3.75 -3.96 5.39
C ALA A 47 -2.80 -5.05 4.87
N VAL A 48 -2.99 -5.49 3.61
CA VAL A 48 -2.08 -6.45 2.97
C VAL A 48 -0.69 -5.84 2.77
N ASP A 49 -0.59 -4.57 2.36
CA ASP A 49 0.69 -3.86 2.24
C ASP A 49 1.45 -3.78 3.57
N ALA A 50 0.73 -3.61 4.68
CA ALA A 50 1.33 -3.57 6.02
C ALA A 50 1.93 -4.92 6.44
N VAL A 51 1.29 -6.04 6.08
CA VAL A 51 1.72 -7.39 6.50
C VAL A 51 2.58 -8.09 5.44
N ALA A 52 2.57 -7.65 4.17
CA ALA A 52 3.36 -8.26 3.10
C ALA A 52 4.88 -8.40 3.40
N PRO A 53 5.55 -7.41 4.02
CA PRO A 53 6.96 -7.54 4.40
C PRO A 53 7.20 -8.63 5.46
N PHE A 54 6.25 -8.84 6.37
CA PHE A 54 6.33 -9.91 7.36
C PHE A 54 6.34 -11.28 6.67
N PHE A 55 5.39 -11.52 5.75
CA PHE A 55 5.33 -12.78 5.01
C PHE A 55 6.55 -13.01 4.12
N TYR A 56 7.04 -11.97 3.45
CA TYR A 56 8.27 -12.06 2.65
C TYR A 56 9.47 -12.50 3.50
N ARG A 57 9.67 -11.88 4.66
CA ARG A 57 10.78 -12.21 5.55
C ARG A 57 10.65 -13.57 6.21
N TRP A 58 9.45 -13.92 6.63
CA TRP A 58 9.18 -15.26 7.14
C TRP A 58 9.51 -16.33 6.09
N SER A 59 9.15 -16.10 4.82
CA SER A 59 9.46 -17.02 3.72
C SER A 59 10.96 -17.17 3.41
N THR A 60 11.79 -16.21 3.83
CA THR A 60 13.26 -16.25 3.66
C THR A 60 13.99 -16.84 4.86
N GLY A 61 13.26 -17.39 5.84
CA GLY A 61 13.82 -18.08 7.01
C GLY A 61 14.14 -17.16 8.19
N ILE A 62 13.70 -15.90 8.16
CA ILE A 62 13.87 -14.99 9.30
C ILE A 62 12.85 -15.36 10.40
N PRO A 63 13.27 -15.46 11.67
CA PRO A 63 12.36 -15.74 12.78
C PRO A 63 11.20 -14.73 12.85
N PRO A 64 9.97 -15.16 13.19
CA PRO A 64 8.78 -14.30 13.21
C PRO A 64 8.93 -13.06 14.08
N ASP A 65 9.67 -13.18 15.19
CA ASP A 65 9.87 -12.13 16.19
C ASP A 65 10.59 -10.91 15.57
N PHE A 66 11.65 -11.17 14.78
CA PHE A 66 12.38 -10.12 14.05
C PHE A 66 11.57 -9.54 12.88
N ALA A 67 10.69 -10.34 12.27
CA ALA A 67 9.82 -9.87 11.20
C ALA A 67 8.71 -8.94 11.72
N LEU A 68 8.19 -9.22 12.91
CA LEU A 68 7.22 -8.37 13.62
C LEU A 68 7.85 -7.05 14.09
N ASP A 69 9.03 -7.09 14.70
CA ASP A 69 9.76 -5.87 15.09
C ASP A 69 10.00 -4.94 13.90
N PHE A 70 10.26 -5.49 12.71
CA PHE A 70 10.43 -4.70 11.50
C PHE A 70 9.10 -4.12 10.96
N ALA A 71 8.00 -4.85 11.13
CA ALA A 71 6.67 -4.35 10.75
C ALA A 71 6.26 -3.19 11.68
N VAL A 72 6.55 -3.31 12.97
CA VAL A 72 6.33 -2.26 13.98
C VAL A 72 7.30 -1.09 13.77
N SER A 73 8.57 -1.34 13.49
CA SER A 73 9.54 -0.28 13.21
C SER A 73 9.18 0.51 11.95
N ARG A 74 8.54 -0.11 10.96
CA ARG A 74 7.98 0.62 9.79
C ARG A 74 6.88 1.60 10.16
N LEU A 75 6.10 1.33 11.21
CA LEU A 75 5.08 2.25 11.72
C LEU A 75 5.72 3.41 12.49
N ASP A 76 6.84 3.17 13.17
CA ASP A 76 7.51 4.13 14.04
C ASP A 76 8.58 4.98 13.32
N GLU A 77 9.55 4.35 12.63
CA GLU A 77 10.69 5.02 11.98
C GLU A 77 10.31 5.85 10.75
N ARG A 78 9.24 5.47 10.02
CA ARG A 78 8.80 6.22 8.82
C ARG A 78 7.80 7.32 9.15
N GLY A 79 7.32 7.38 10.40
CA GLY A 79 6.31 8.32 10.88
C GLY A 79 4.91 8.01 10.33
N GLY A 80 3.88 8.13 11.19
CA GLY A 80 2.48 7.86 10.81
C GLY A 80 1.97 8.62 9.58
N ILE A 81 2.66 9.69 9.16
CA ILE A 81 2.37 10.44 7.93
C ILE A 81 2.62 9.60 6.67
N VAL A 82 3.67 8.79 6.60
CA VAL A 82 3.96 7.93 5.44
C VAL A 82 2.89 6.84 5.31
N VAL A 83 2.43 6.33 6.45
CA VAL A 83 1.35 5.33 6.53
C VAL A 83 0.04 5.90 5.99
N LEU A 84 -0.35 7.10 6.42
CA LEU A 84 -1.53 7.80 5.91
C LEU A 84 -1.40 8.16 4.42
N MET A 85 -0.21 8.56 3.99
CA MET A 85 0.06 8.85 2.57
C MET A 85 -0.13 7.59 1.70
N ARG A 86 0.35 6.43 2.14
CA ARG A 86 0.12 5.16 1.44
C ARG A 86 -1.35 4.83 1.31
N LEU A 87 -2.12 4.99 2.39
CA LEU A 87 -3.55 4.79 2.34
C LEU A 87 -4.19 5.72 1.30
N ALA A 88 -3.85 7.01 1.31
CA ALA A 88 -4.33 7.98 0.32
C ALA A 88 -3.96 7.57 -1.12
N ILE A 89 -2.73 7.09 -1.35
CA ILE A 89 -2.30 6.58 -2.66
C ILE A 89 -3.15 5.38 -3.08
N TYR A 90 -3.42 4.42 -2.19
CA TYR A 90 -4.30 3.28 -2.49
C TYR A 90 -5.70 3.72 -2.88
N PHE A 91 -6.28 4.68 -2.15
CA PHE A 91 -7.57 5.27 -2.53
C PHE A 91 -7.49 5.84 -3.95
N VAL A 92 -6.55 6.72 -4.23
CA VAL A 92 -6.44 7.39 -5.54
C VAL A 92 -6.21 6.38 -6.66
N VAL A 93 -5.23 5.48 -6.52
CA VAL A 93 -4.82 4.55 -7.58
C VAL A 93 -5.93 3.52 -7.86
N ILE A 94 -6.51 2.89 -6.85
CA ILE A 94 -7.63 1.94 -7.03
C ILE A 94 -8.83 2.66 -7.66
N GLY A 95 -9.11 3.88 -7.20
CA GLY A 95 -10.20 4.71 -7.72
C GLY A 95 -10.03 5.00 -9.22
N ILE A 96 -8.83 5.45 -9.63
CA ILE A 96 -8.51 5.75 -11.03
C ILE A 96 -8.58 4.49 -11.91
N ILE A 97 -8.00 3.37 -11.47
CA ILE A 97 -8.00 2.11 -12.23
C ILE A 97 -9.44 1.62 -12.42
N TYR A 98 -10.23 1.59 -11.33
CA TYR A 98 -11.61 1.11 -11.37
C TYR A 98 -12.51 2.05 -12.19
N TRP A 99 -12.30 3.37 -12.12
CA TRP A 99 -12.98 4.34 -12.97
C TRP A 99 -12.73 4.10 -14.44
N THR A 100 -11.46 3.91 -14.79
CA THR A 100 -11.01 3.63 -16.16
C THR A 100 -11.64 2.34 -16.67
N LYS A 101 -11.57 1.24 -15.89
CA LYS A 101 -12.25 -0.04 -16.19
C LYS A 101 -13.74 0.16 -16.45
N ARG A 102 -14.44 0.91 -15.59
CA ARG A 102 -15.88 1.17 -15.73
C ARG A 102 -16.23 2.00 -16.97
N ARG A 103 -15.35 2.91 -17.41
CA ARG A 103 -15.53 3.65 -18.66
C ARG A 103 -15.35 2.74 -19.88
N TYR A 104 -14.33 1.88 -19.88
CA TYR A 104 -14.08 0.97 -21.00
C TYR A 104 -15.14 -0.13 -21.14
N SER A 105 -15.70 -0.66 -20.04
CA SER A 105 -16.80 -1.66 -20.13
C SER A 105 -18.16 -1.08 -20.53
N ARG A 106 -18.28 0.24 -20.73
CA ARG A 106 -19.51 0.91 -21.21
C ARG A 106 -19.49 1.26 -22.69
N LEU A 107 -18.31 1.19 -23.33
CA LEU A 107 -18.13 1.27 -24.77
C LEU A 107 -18.31 -0.12 -25.37
#